data_AF-A0A6V8PXI5-F1
#
_entry.id   AF-A0A6V8PXI5-F1
#
_cell.length_a   1.000
_cell.length_b   1.000
_cell.length_c   1.000
_cell.angle_alpha   90.00
_cell.angle_beta   90.00
_cell.angle_gamma   90.00
#
_symmetry.space_group_name_H-M   'P 1'
#
loop_
_entity.id
_entity.type
_entity.pdbx_description
1 polymer ?
#
loop_
_entity_poly.entity_id
_entity_poly.type
_entity_poly.pdbx_seq_one_letter_code
_entity_poly.pdbx_strand_id
1 'polypeptide(L)'
;MRTRIPSNIPDYFEDVIETLPSAATLAIVFDPRKESLDLPNKYRDLKGKEWVVFRYSGDDVRFRRVYAQKPPDPNFPHIVLVSLPSKKQSFIFESTKEEGQLIDASFISDILEKADWTIDLNLTAVLDKLVPDEMWPDNTKLYQEEIGRNLVAFTSALEELRREVSASRPLNKNHLKTLVLCCRHPEIPITEFLFEDLDPASILERYLRAVFSRKLKTEDCEILRELAQERATPIDKDLIPWFQEEPVELATFLYCFDILKRYQVVNPFIQLNGLGILDFVLDFDTSKLRNKIDEVLSHIAASQDLLANIFG
;
A
#
# COMPACT_ATOMS: atom_id res chain seq x y z
N MET A 1 24.57 5.72 12.94
CA MET A 1 24.30 4.99 11.68
C MET A 1 23.31 3.89 11.99
N ARG A 2 22.08 3.94 11.45
CA ARG A 2 21.13 2.83 11.58
C ARG A 2 21.63 1.70 10.69
N THR A 3 21.91 0.53 11.27
CA THR A 3 22.49 -0.62 10.56
C THR A 3 21.44 -1.53 9.93
N ARG A 4 20.15 -1.29 10.17
CA ARG A 4 19.05 -2.13 9.68
C ARG A 4 17.79 -1.28 9.49
N ILE A 5 17.01 -1.61 8.45
CA ILE A 5 15.66 -1.09 8.25
C ILE A 5 14.71 -1.91 9.15
N PRO A 6 13.89 -1.28 10.00
CA PRO A 6 12.95 -1.99 10.87
C PRO A 6 11.87 -2.68 10.03
N SER A 7 11.42 -3.87 10.46
CA SER A 7 10.47 -4.65 9.67
C SER A 7 9.07 -4.01 9.64
N ASN A 8 8.70 -3.32 10.71
CA ASN A 8 7.40 -2.70 10.92
C ASN A 8 7.50 -1.51 11.91
N ILE A 9 6.39 -0.79 12.15
CA ILE A 9 6.35 0.36 13.07
C ILE A 9 6.73 -0.01 14.52
N PRO A 10 6.26 -1.13 15.12
CA PRO A 10 6.78 -1.59 16.41
C PRO A 10 8.31 -1.74 16.44
N ASP A 11 8.91 -2.41 15.46
CA ASP A 11 10.37 -2.56 15.36
C ASP A 11 11.06 -1.19 15.25
N TYR A 12 10.47 -0.25 14.50
CA TYR A 12 10.98 1.13 14.42
C TYR A 12 10.95 1.84 15.78
N PHE A 13 9.88 1.65 16.56
CA PHE A 13 9.78 2.19 17.90
C PHE A 13 10.86 1.60 18.82
N GLU A 14 11.06 0.29 18.80
CA GLU A 14 12.12 -0.39 19.56
C GLU A 14 13.52 0.15 19.19
N ASP A 15 13.79 0.29 17.89
CA ASP A 15 15.06 0.86 17.40
C ASP A 15 15.27 2.29 17.91
N VAL A 16 14.22 3.12 17.93
CA VAL A 16 14.34 4.51 18.40
C VAL A 16 14.47 4.60 19.91
N ILE A 17 13.63 3.89 20.66
CA ILE A 17 13.63 3.94 22.14
C ILE A 17 14.98 3.43 22.69
N GLU A 18 15.60 2.45 22.03
CA GLU A 18 16.93 1.98 22.40
C GLU A 18 18.02 3.02 22.16
N THR A 19 17.90 3.87 21.14
CA THR A 19 18.91 4.90 20.87
C THR A 19 18.88 6.03 21.89
N LEU A 20 17.85 6.10 22.74
CA LEU A 20 17.76 7.10 23.78
C LEU A 20 18.90 6.96 24.80
N PRO A 21 19.47 8.08 25.28
CA PRO A 21 20.43 8.05 26.37
C PRO A 21 19.86 7.37 27.62
N SER A 22 20.70 6.67 28.37
CA SER A 22 20.26 6.00 29.61
C SER A 22 19.61 6.97 30.61
N ALA A 23 20.02 8.25 30.58
CA ALA A 23 19.48 9.33 31.40
C ALA A 23 18.12 9.89 30.92
N ALA A 24 17.61 9.51 29.74
CA ALA A 24 16.30 9.98 29.26
C ALA A 24 15.19 9.54 30.21
N THR A 25 14.33 10.43 30.67
CA THR A 25 13.31 10.15 31.68
C THR A 25 11.89 10.23 31.13
N LEU A 26 11.66 11.07 30.13
CA LEU A 26 10.37 11.29 29.50
C LEU A 26 10.49 11.19 27.98
N ALA A 27 9.83 10.20 27.40
CA ALA A 27 9.61 10.12 25.97
C ALA A 27 8.11 10.33 25.65
N ILE A 28 7.83 11.16 24.65
CA ILE A 28 6.47 11.30 24.10
C ILE A 28 6.40 10.49 22.82
N VAL A 29 5.41 9.62 22.72
CA VAL A 29 5.20 8.78 21.55
C VAL A 29 3.88 9.15 20.93
N PHE A 30 3.88 9.57 19.66
CA PHE A 30 2.67 9.82 18.90
C PHE A 30 2.34 8.59 18.05
N ASP A 31 1.29 7.85 18.43
CA ASP A 31 0.69 6.77 17.64
C ASP A 31 -0.76 7.14 17.32
N PRO A 32 -0.98 8.05 16.35
CA PRO A 32 -2.27 8.69 16.17
C PRO A 32 -3.40 7.69 15.87
N ARG A 33 -3.15 6.51 15.28
CA ARG A 33 -4.21 5.55 14.97
C ARG A 33 -4.36 4.42 15.99
N LYS A 34 -3.52 4.34 17.02
CA LYS A 34 -3.53 3.26 18.04
C LYS A 34 -3.32 1.84 17.47
N GLU A 35 -3.04 1.72 16.17
CA GLU A 35 -2.90 0.45 15.46
C GLU A 35 -1.43 0.02 15.38
N SER A 36 -0.50 0.92 15.69
CA SER A 36 0.92 0.70 15.49
C SER A 36 1.61 0.15 16.75
N LEU A 37 1.12 0.50 17.95
CA LEU A 37 1.72 0.05 19.22
C LEU A 37 0.67 -0.32 20.28
N ASP A 38 0.79 -1.54 20.81
CA ASP A 38 0.08 -1.95 22.03
C ASP A 38 1.05 -2.16 23.21
N LEU A 39 1.50 -1.04 23.80
CA LEU A 39 2.44 -1.09 24.92
C LEU A 39 1.74 -1.43 26.25
N PRO A 40 2.22 -2.40 27.05
CA PRO A 40 1.72 -2.60 28.40
C PRO A 40 1.94 -1.36 29.29
N ASN A 41 1.22 -1.25 30.41
CA ASN A 41 1.41 -0.14 31.38
C ASN A 41 2.85 -0.06 31.94
N LYS A 42 3.58 -1.18 31.90
CA LYS A 42 5.01 -1.26 32.17
C LYS A 42 5.67 -1.94 30.99
N TYR A 43 6.46 -1.18 30.25
CA TYR A 43 7.21 -1.63 29.10
C TYR A 43 8.69 -1.71 29.48
N ARG A 44 9.39 -2.77 29.07
CA ARG A 44 10.82 -2.93 29.31
C ARG A 44 11.52 -2.97 27.97
N ASP A 45 12.41 -2.01 27.74
CA ASP A 45 13.19 -1.97 26.49
C ASP A 45 14.24 -3.09 26.46
N LEU A 46 14.85 -3.33 25.30
CA LEU A 46 15.86 -4.39 25.13
C LEU A 46 17.16 -4.10 25.90
N LYS A 47 17.41 -2.84 26.29
CA LYS A 47 18.50 -2.46 27.21
C LYS A 47 18.17 -2.74 28.68
N GLY A 48 16.96 -3.24 28.95
CA GLY A 48 16.48 -3.67 30.25
C GLY A 48 15.90 -2.57 31.12
N LYS A 49 15.77 -1.34 30.61
CA LYS A 49 15.19 -0.20 31.34
C LYS A 49 13.67 -0.29 31.31
N GLU A 50 13.07 -0.09 32.48
CA GLU A 50 11.63 -0.15 32.67
C GLU A 50 11.02 1.23 32.52
N TRP A 51 10.03 1.33 31.64
CA TRP A 51 9.25 2.52 31.34
C TRP A 51 7.82 2.32 31.81
N VAL A 52 7.28 3.29 32.55
CA VAL A 52 5.85 3.31 32.86
C VAL A 52 5.12 4.10 31.77
N VAL A 53 4.07 3.51 31.19
CA VAL A 53 3.35 4.06 30.04
C VAL A 53 2.07 4.74 30.52
N PHE A 54 1.96 6.04 30.27
CA PHE A 54 0.76 6.84 30.44
C PHE A 54 0.12 7.11 29.09
N ARG A 55 -1.19 6.84 28.95
CA ARG A 55 -1.89 6.98 27.67
C ARG A 55 -2.73 8.25 27.66
N TYR A 56 -2.53 9.07 26.64
CA TYR A 56 -3.32 10.26 26.37
C TYR A 56 -4.12 10.07 25.08
N SER A 57 -5.43 10.27 25.16
CA SER A 57 -6.35 10.10 24.02
C SER A 57 -7.36 11.24 23.90
N GLY A 58 -6.98 12.44 24.32
CA GLY A 58 -7.84 13.64 24.31
C GLY A 58 -8.75 13.83 25.53
N ASP A 59 -8.70 12.95 26.54
CA ASP A 59 -9.39 13.14 27.82
C ASP A 59 -8.41 13.67 28.87
N ASP A 60 -8.32 14.99 28.98
CA ASP A 60 -7.36 15.69 29.82
C ASP A 60 -7.59 15.39 31.30
N VAL A 61 -8.83 15.40 31.75
CA VAL A 61 -9.18 15.23 33.17
C VAL A 61 -8.77 13.83 33.63
N ARG A 62 -9.09 12.80 32.83
CA ARG A 62 -8.72 11.43 33.14
C ARG A 62 -7.22 11.24 33.08
N PHE A 63 -6.57 11.74 32.03
CA PHE A 63 -5.13 11.63 31.88
C PHE A 63 -4.39 12.29 33.03
N ARG A 64 -4.71 13.54 33.37
CA ARG A 64 -4.08 14.28 34.47
C ARG A 64 -4.25 13.59 35.81
N ARG A 65 -5.43 13.01 36.09
CA ARG A 65 -5.66 12.24 37.32
C ARG A 65 -4.72 11.04 37.45
N VAL A 66 -4.49 10.32 36.35
CA VAL A 66 -3.59 9.16 36.34
C VAL A 66 -2.13 9.62 36.37
N TYR A 67 -1.78 10.62 35.57
CA TYR A 67 -0.42 11.16 35.47
C TYR A 67 0.06 11.79 36.78
N ALA A 68 -0.83 12.41 37.56
CA ALA A 68 -0.52 12.94 38.88
C ALA A 68 -0.12 11.87 39.91
N GLN A 69 -0.40 10.59 39.65
CA GLN A 69 0.03 9.46 40.49
C GLN A 69 1.47 9.00 40.18
N LYS A 70 2.13 9.63 39.20
CA LYS A 70 3.53 9.37 38.87
C LYS A 70 4.42 9.59 40.09
N PRO A 71 5.43 8.72 40.33
CA PRO A 71 6.41 8.96 41.38
C PRO A 71 7.04 10.36 41.27
N PRO A 72 7.29 11.01 42.41
CA PRO A 72 7.92 12.34 42.45
C PRO A 72 9.42 12.30 42.11
N ASP A 73 9.98 11.12 41.89
CA ASP A 73 11.36 10.94 41.45
C ASP A 73 11.58 11.63 40.08
N PRO A 74 12.50 12.60 39.98
CA PRO A 74 12.83 13.26 38.73
C PRO A 74 13.46 12.32 37.69
N ASN A 75 14.07 11.21 38.12
CA ASN A 75 14.69 10.23 37.23
C ASN A 75 13.75 9.10 36.81
N PHE A 76 12.47 9.17 37.18
CA PHE A 76 11.47 8.15 36.89
C PHE A 76 11.23 8.01 35.37
N PRO A 77 11.59 6.88 34.74
CA PRO A 77 11.41 6.70 33.30
C PRO A 77 9.96 6.42 32.95
N HIS A 78 9.41 7.21 32.03
CA HIS A 78 8.04 7.05 31.58
C HIS A 78 7.84 7.51 30.14
N ILE A 79 6.82 6.91 29.54
CA ILE A 79 6.37 7.21 28.18
C ILE A 79 4.98 7.83 28.29
N VAL A 80 4.76 8.95 27.60
CA VAL A 80 3.40 9.43 27.32
C VAL A 80 3.05 9.04 25.90
N LEU A 81 2.16 8.05 25.77
CA LEU A 81 1.67 7.56 24.50
C LEU A 81 0.40 8.32 24.12
N VAL A 82 0.50 9.13 23.07
CA VAL A 82 -0.57 9.93 22.49
C VAL A 82 -1.20 9.15 21.34
N SER A 83 -2.45 8.71 21.49
CA SER A 83 -3.12 7.84 20.52
C SER A 83 -4.63 8.05 20.51
N LEU A 84 -5.30 7.88 19.37
CA LEU A 84 -6.75 8.04 19.30
C LEU A 84 -7.47 7.06 20.24
N PRO A 85 -8.64 7.43 20.79
CA PRO A 85 -9.40 6.54 21.66
C PRO A 85 -9.83 5.28 20.89
N SER A 86 -9.81 4.12 21.56
CA SER A 86 -10.27 2.86 20.93
C SER A 86 -11.73 2.94 20.49
N LYS A 87 -12.11 2.19 19.43
CA LYS A 87 -13.51 2.01 18.96
C LYS A 87 -14.51 1.59 20.07
N LYS A 88 -14.06 1.01 21.20
CA LYS A 88 -14.90 0.72 22.38
C LYS A 88 -15.23 1.94 23.24
N GLN A 89 -14.46 3.02 23.15
CA GLN A 89 -14.67 4.30 23.84
C GLN A 89 -15.29 5.35 22.90
N SER A 90 -15.31 5.12 21.59
CA SER A 90 -15.93 6.01 20.60
C SER A 90 -17.47 5.97 20.61
N PHE A 91 -18.10 5.05 21.35
CA PHE A 91 -19.57 5.07 21.55
C PHE A 91 -20.08 6.33 22.27
N ILE A 92 -19.19 7.11 22.91
CA ILE A 92 -19.54 8.36 23.59
C ILE A 92 -19.40 9.57 22.65
N PHE A 93 -18.65 9.42 21.56
CA PHE A 93 -18.47 10.44 20.54
C PHE A 93 -19.03 9.89 19.22
N GLU A 94 -20.34 10.02 19.03
CA GLU A 94 -20.97 9.90 17.71
C GLU A 94 -20.46 11.03 16.79
N SER A 95 -19.23 10.91 16.28
CA SER A 95 -18.82 11.64 15.10
C SER A 95 -18.62 10.63 13.98
N THR A 96 -19.64 10.54 13.13
CA THR A 96 -19.56 9.98 11.79
C THR A 96 -18.53 10.75 10.97
N LYS A 97 -17.25 10.36 11.07
CA LYS A 97 -16.14 10.60 10.12
C LYS A 97 -14.85 10.07 10.74
N GLU A 98 -14.40 8.91 10.28
CA GLU A 98 -13.05 8.36 10.57
C GLU A 98 -11.92 9.18 9.88
N GLU A 99 -12.26 10.22 9.11
CA GLU A 99 -11.30 11.12 8.47
C GLU A 99 -11.04 12.39 9.29
N GLY A 100 -9.81 12.52 9.80
CA GLY A 100 -9.28 13.79 10.31
C GLY A 100 -9.52 14.08 11.79
N GLN A 101 -9.83 13.06 12.61
CA GLN A 101 -9.87 13.25 14.06
C GLN A 101 -8.45 13.49 14.58
N LEU A 102 -8.14 14.75 14.89
CA LEU A 102 -6.87 15.16 15.48
C LEU A 102 -7.03 15.16 17.00
N ILE A 103 -6.02 14.65 17.72
CA ILE A 103 -5.94 14.82 19.17
C ILE A 103 -5.37 16.21 19.43
N ASP A 104 -6.12 17.05 20.12
CA ASP A 104 -5.61 18.33 20.57
C ASP A 104 -4.60 18.12 21.72
N ALA A 105 -3.31 18.16 21.40
CA ALA A 105 -2.24 18.00 22.38
C ALA A 105 -1.92 19.29 23.17
N SER A 106 -2.64 20.41 22.92
CA SER A 106 -2.39 21.68 23.62
C SER A 106 -2.54 21.55 25.14
N PHE A 107 -3.41 20.64 25.59
CA PHE A 107 -3.68 20.35 27.00
C PHE A 107 -2.58 19.57 27.72
N ILE A 108 -1.57 19.07 27.01
CA ILE A 108 -0.38 18.43 27.59
C ILE A 108 0.90 19.17 27.19
N SER A 109 0.81 20.42 26.73
CA SER A 109 1.95 21.25 26.32
C SER A 109 3.06 21.35 27.38
N ASP A 110 2.70 21.53 28.65
CA ASP A 110 3.64 21.53 29.79
C ASP A 110 4.41 20.21 29.97
N ILE A 111 3.87 19.10 29.47
CA ILE A 111 4.51 17.78 29.48
C ILE A 111 5.37 17.62 28.21
N LEU A 112 4.86 18.07 27.06
CA LEU A 112 5.62 18.10 25.80
C LEU A 112 6.89 18.94 25.92
N GLU A 113 6.83 20.09 26.57
CA GLU A 113 7.98 20.99 26.80
C GLU A 113 9.07 20.36 27.67
N LYS A 114 8.70 19.40 28.53
CA LYS A 114 9.62 18.68 29.42
C LYS A 114 10.11 17.37 28.81
N ALA A 115 9.64 17.02 27.63
CA ALA A 115 10.01 15.78 26.98
C ALA A 115 11.49 15.80 26.65
N ASP A 116 12.20 14.75 27.07
CA ASP A 116 13.58 14.55 26.64
C ASP A 116 13.62 14.17 25.15
N TRP A 117 12.63 13.40 24.70
CA TRP A 117 12.47 12.99 23.30
C TRP A 117 11.01 12.91 22.85
N THR A 118 10.81 13.14 21.55
CA THR A 118 9.55 12.89 20.85
C THR A 118 9.76 11.84 19.76
N ILE A 119 8.87 10.86 19.70
CA ILE A 119 8.86 9.77 18.74
C ILE A 119 7.55 9.85 17.99
N ASP A 120 7.61 10.21 16.70
CA ASP A 120 6.45 10.22 15.83
C ASP A 120 6.37 8.92 15.04
N LEU A 121 5.29 8.17 15.24
CA LEU A 121 5.00 6.91 14.57
C LEU A 121 3.96 7.05 13.46
N ASN A 122 3.59 8.29 13.12
CA ASN A 122 2.90 8.55 11.87
C ASN A 122 3.74 8.00 10.72
N LEU A 123 3.12 7.25 9.80
CA LEU A 123 3.84 6.60 8.72
C LEU A 123 4.67 7.57 7.89
N THR A 124 4.15 8.74 7.55
CA THR A 124 4.94 9.72 6.78
C THR A 124 6.18 10.15 7.55
N ALA A 125 6.07 10.42 8.85
CA ALA A 125 7.21 10.77 9.68
C ALA A 125 8.24 9.63 9.78
N VAL A 126 7.77 8.38 9.87
CA VAL A 126 8.66 7.21 9.85
C VAL A 126 9.36 7.07 8.50
N LEU A 127 8.61 7.18 7.40
CA LEU A 127 9.14 7.11 6.05
C LEU A 127 10.15 8.23 5.76
N ASP A 128 9.91 9.47 6.20
CA ASP A 128 10.86 10.58 6.06
C ASP A 128 12.17 10.33 6.84
N LYS A 129 12.15 9.45 7.85
CA LYS A 129 13.36 9.03 8.57
C LYS A 129 14.06 7.85 7.91
N LEU A 130 13.35 7.01 7.16
CA LEU A 130 13.90 5.86 6.46
C LEU A 130 14.40 6.24 5.05
N VAL A 131 13.70 7.15 4.39
CA VAL A 131 13.93 7.59 3.02
C VAL A 131 13.76 9.13 2.94
N PRO A 132 14.74 9.90 3.45
CA PRO A 132 14.58 11.34 3.71
C PRO A 132 14.47 12.22 2.47
N ASP A 133 14.89 11.73 1.30
CA ASP A 133 14.89 12.50 0.05
C ASP A 133 13.64 12.25 -0.82
N GLU A 134 12.69 11.48 -0.30
CA GLU A 134 11.49 11.08 -1.04
C GLU A 134 10.27 11.95 -0.69
N MET A 135 9.46 12.28 -1.70
CA MET A 135 8.21 13.01 -1.51
C MET A 135 7.03 12.06 -1.68
N TRP A 136 6.29 11.84 -0.60
CA TRP A 136 5.19 10.87 -0.57
C TRP A 136 3.90 11.42 -1.19
N PRO A 137 3.21 10.65 -2.05
CA PRO A 137 1.89 11.01 -2.56
C PRO A 137 0.84 11.19 -1.45
N ASP A 138 -0.15 12.06 -1.65
CA ASP A 138 -1.22 12.34 -0.67
C ASP A 138 -2.00 11.09 -0.26
N ASN A 139 -2.14 10.11 -1.16
CA ASN A 139 -2.85 8.86 -0.92
C ASN A 139 -2.05 7.84 -0.09
N THR A 140 -0.85 8.18 0.40
CA THR A 140 -0.05 7.33 1.32
C THR A 140 -0.85 6.89 2.55
N LYS A 141 -1.75 7.74 3.04
CA LYS A 141 -2.61 7.46 4.19
C LYS A 141 -3.61 6.32 3.98
N LEU A 142 -3.96 6.01 2.72
CA LEU A 142 -4.88 4.91 2.39
C LEU A 142 -4.24 3.54 2.63
N TYR A 143 -2.92 3.44 2.43
CA TYR A 143 -2.18 2.19 2.57
C TYR A 143 -1.32 2.14 3.83
N GLN A 144 -1.63 3.00 4.82
CA GLN A 144 -0.78 3.20 5.98
C GLN A 144 -0.54 1.91 6.78
N GLU A 145 -1.60 1.12 7.00
CA GLU A 145 -1.52 -0.13 7.76
C GLU A 145 -0.64 -1.16 7.04
N GLU A 146 -0.81 -1.30 5.73
CA GLU A 146 -0.04 -2.23 4.89
C GLU A 146 1.45 -1.86 4.88
N ILE A 147 1.76 -0.58 4.63
CA ILE A 147 3.13 -0.09 4.59
C ILE A 147 3.77 -0.20 5.98
N GLY A 148 3.05 0.20 7.03
CA GLY A 148 3.55 0.17 8.40
C GLY A 148 3.86 -1.24 8.92
N ARG A 149 3.19 -2.28 8.40
CA ARG A 149 3.50 -3.68 8.71
C ARG A 149 4.68 -4.25 7.93
N ASN A 150 5.05 -3.63 6.81
CA ASN A 150 5.97 -4.18 5.83
C ASN A 150 7.07 -3.17 5.42
N LEU A 151 7.64 -2.43 6.37
CA LEU A 151 8.59 -1.34 6.09
C LEU A 151 9.85 -1.83 5.34
N VAL A 152 10.38 -3.01 5.66
CA VAL A 152 11.53 -3.59 4.93
C VAL A 152 11.17 -3.92 3.49
N ALA A 153 10.04 -4.56 3.25
CA ALA A 153 9.60 -4.91 1.90
C ALA A 153 9.30 -3.64 1.09
N PHE A 154 8.65 -2.65 1.71
CA PHE A 154 8.31 -1.38 1.08
C PHE A 154 9.55 -0.58 0.66
N THR A 155 10.53 -0.45 1.56
CA THR A 155 11.79 0.24 1.25
C THR A 155 12.60 -0.49 0.19
N SER A 156 12.64 -1.83 0.22
CA SER A 156 13.31 -2.63 -0.82
C SER A 156 12.63 -2.45 -2.18
N ALA A 157 11.29 -2.51 -2.23
CA ALA A 157 10.52 -2.28 -3.44
C ALA A 157 10.70 -0.85 -3.98
N LEU A 158 10.86 0.15 -3.10
CA LEU A 158 11.15 1.53 -3.51
C LEU A 158 12.53 1.65 -4.15
N GLU A 159 13.55 0.99 -3.60
CA GLU A 159 14.87 0.95 -4.22
C GLU A 159 14.83 0.34 -5.62
N GLU A 160 14.06 -0.74 -5.81
CA GLU A 160 13.83 -1.34 -7.13
C GLU A 160 13.06 -0.38 -8.06
N LEU A 161 12.00 0.25 -7.57
CA LEU A 161 11.24 1.24 -8.33
C LEU A 161 12.15 2.37 -8.83
N ARG A 162 13.06 2.86 -7.99
CA ARG A 162 13.98 3.96 -8.33
C ARG A 162 15.06 3.58 -9.34
N ARG A 163 15.26 2.29 -9.62
CA ARG A 163 16.09 1.83 -10.75
C ARG A 163 15.33 1.92 -12.08
N GLU A 164 14.02 1.70 -12.05
CA GLU A 164 13.15 1.75 -13.23
C GLU A 164 12.65 3.18 -13.52
N VAL A 165 12.39 3.97 -12.48
CA VAL A 165 11.85 5.33 -12.55
C VAL A 165 12.88 6.31 -12.00
N SER A 166 13.32 7.25 -12.85
CA SER A 166 14.32 8.27 -12.47
C SER A 166 14.04 8.89 -11.10
N ALA A 167 15.07 8.97 -10.26
CA ALA A 167 15.00 9.61 -8.94
C ALA A 167 14.54 11.07 -8.99
N SER A 168 14.73 11.77 -10.11
CA SER A 168 14.27 13.15 -10.31
C SER A 168 12.75 13.28 -10.49
N ARG A 169 12.04 12.18 -10.73
CA ARG A 169 10.60 12.16 -10.94
C ARG A 169 9.89 11.94 -9.60
N PRO A 170 8.97 12.84 -9.18
CA PRO A 170 8.20 12.64 -7.96
C PRO A 170 7.37 11.34 -8.03
N LEU A 171 7.23 10.67 -6.89
CA LEU A 171 6.30 9.56 -6.79
C LEU A 171 4.87 10.06 -6.98
N ASN A 172 4.02 9.23 -7.61
CA ASN A 172 2.61 9.51 -7.79
C ASN A 172 1.78 8.37 -7.19
N LYS A 173 0.45 8.52 -7.22
CA LYS A 173 -0.47 7.51 -6.68
C LYS A 173 -0.29 6.10 -7.27
N ASN A 174 0.15 5.98 -8.52
CA ASN A 174 0.33 4.69 -9.21
C ASN A 174 1.64 4.02 -8.80
N HIS A 175 2.69 4.80 -8.58
CA HIS A 175 3.91 4.30 -7.95
C HIS A 175 3.61 3.73 -6.56
N LEU A 176 2.80 4.43 -5.76
CA LEU A 176 2.42 3.95 -4.43
C LEU A 176 1.63 2.62 -4.49
N LYS A 177 0.62 2.53 -5.38
CA LYS A 177 -0.12 1.27 -5.64
C LYS A 177 0.82 0.13 -6.05
N THR A 178 1.80 0.41 -6.90
CA THR A 178 2.81 -0.57 -7.33
C THR A 178 3.65 -1.06 -6.16
N LEU A 179 4.13 -0.15 -5.29
CA LEU A 179 4.88 -0.52 -4.08
C LEU A 179 4.05 -1.36 -3.12
N VAL A 180 2.76 -1.04 -2.95
CA VAL A 180 1.83 -1.83 -2.13
C VAL A 180 1.67 -3.25 -2.68
N LEU A 181 1.52 -3.41 -3.99
CA LEU A 181 1.49 -4.74 -4.62
C LEU A 181 2.80 -5.50 -4.39
N CYS A 182 3.95 -4.85 -4.51
CA CYS A 182 5.25 -5.45 -4.23
C CYS A 182 5.41 -5.88 -2.77
N CYS A 183 4.86 -5.11 -1.81
CA CYS A 183 4.86 -5.49 -0.40
C CYS A 183 4.04 -6.78 -0.16
N ARG A 184 2.90 -6.90 -0.84
CA ARG A 184 2.01 -8.06 -0.70
C ARG A 184 2.53 -9.31 -1.41
N HIS A 185 3.30 -9.11 -2.48
CA HIS A 185 3.84 -10.15 -3.34
C HIS A 185 5.35 -9.92 -3.59
N PRO A 186 6.20 -10.03 -2.56
CA PRO A 186 7.63 -9.70 -2.64
C PRO A 186 8.42 -10.63 -3.58
N GLU A 187 7.86 -11.76 -3.97
CA GLU A 187 8.42 -12.68 -4.96
C GLU A 187 8.20 -12.24 -6.41
N ILE A 188 7.31 -11.27 -6.65
CA ILE A 188 6.98 -10.78 -7.98
C ILE A 188 7.85 -9.55 -8.29
N PRO A 189 8.62 -9.56 -9.40
CA PRO A 189 9.43 -8.41 -9.78
C PRO A 189 8.58 -7.16 -10.01
N ILE A 190 9.08 -6.00 -9.57
CA ILE A 190 8.35 -4.74 -9.71
C ILE A 190 7.94 -4.41 -11.15
N THR A 191 8.74 -4.84 -12.12
CA THR A 191 8.47 -4.65 -13.56
C THR A 191 7.17 -5.30 -14.03
N GLU A 192 6.66 -6.32 -13.33
CA GLU A 192 5.35 -6.93 -13.62
C GLU A 192 4.18 -6.02 -13.22
N PHE A 193 4.39 -5.10 -12.27
CA PHE A 193 3.38 -4.16 -11.80
C PHE A 193 3.55 -2.74 -12.37
N LEU A 194 4.66 -2.48 -13.07
CA LEU A 194 4.91 -1.22 -13.75
C LEU A 194 4.38 -1.26 -15.18
N PHE A 195 3.56 -0.26 -15.53
CA PHE A 195 3.03 -0.06 -16.88
C PHE A 195 3.62 1.18 -17.58
N GLU A 196 4.60 1.83 -16.96
CA GLU A 196 5.26 3.00 -17.55
C GLU A 196 5.92 2.62 -18.88
N ASP A 197 5.84 3.54 -19.84
CA ASP A 197 6.43 3.44 -21.17
C ASP A 197 6.08 2.20 -22.01
N LEU A 198 5.07 1.44 -21.61
CA LEU A 198 4.48 0.39 -22.42
C LEU A 198 3.53 0.95 -23.48
N ASP A 199 3.57 0.33 -24.65
CA ASP A 199 2.53 0.49 -25.65
C ASP A 199 1.20 -0.15 -25.17
N PRO A 200 0.06 0.25 -25.75
CA PRO A 200 -1.25 -0.29 -25.41
C PRO A 200 -1.32 -1.83 -25.32
N ALA A 201 -0.80 -2.55 -26.31
CA ALA A 201 -0.90 -4.01 -26.35
C ALA A 201 -0.06 -4.66 -25.23
N SER A 202 1.13 -4.12 -24.98
CA SER A 202 1.99 -4.54 -23.86
C SER A 202 1.36 -4.30 -22.48
N ILE A 203 0.56 -3.23 -22.30
CA ILE A 203 -0.17 -3.00 -21.05
C ILE A 203 -1.16 -4.14 -20.79
N LEU A 204 -1.94 -4.49 -21.81
CA LEU A 204 -2.97 -5.53 -21.68
C LEU A 204 -2.34 -6.92 -21.49
N GLU A 205 -1.27 -7.25 -22.21
CA GLU A 205 -0.53 -8.50 -22.03
C GLU A 205 0.01 -8.61 -20.61
N ARG A 206 0.69 -7.57 -20.11
CA ARG A 206 1.26 -7.57 -18.75
C ARG A 206 0.18 -7.69 -17.68
N TYR A 207 -0.94 -6.99 -17.85
CA TYR A 207 -2.09 -7.09 -16.95
C TYR A 207 -2.59 -8.54 -16.87
N LEU A 208 -2.90 -9.16 -18.01
CA LEU A 208 -3.40 -10.54 -18.03
C LEU A 208 -2.35 -11.51 -17.51
N ARG A 209 -1.08 -11.33 -17.87
CA ARG A 209 0.01 -12.15 -17.36
C ARG A 209 0.09 -12.13 -15.84
N ALA A 210 0.05 -10.94 -15.25
CA ALA A 210 0.09 -10.79 -13.80
C ALA A 210 -1.17 -11.38 -13.14
N VAL A 211 -2.36 -11.23 -13.73
CA VAL A 211 -3.60 -11.82 -13.18
C VAL A 211 -3.60 -13.36 -13.20
N PHE A 212 -3.15 -13.98 -14.29
CA PHE A 212 -3.25 -15.43 -14.46
C PHE A 212 -2.04 -16.21 -13.95
N SER A 213 -0.85 -15.64 -14.08
CA SER A 213 0.38 -16.33 -13.70
C SER A 213 0.65 -16.22 -12.19
N ARG A 214 -0.07 -15.33 -11.50
CA ARG A 214 0.15 -15.00 -10.09
C ARG A 214 -1.16 -15.17 -9.35
N LYS A 215 -1.14 -15.86 -8.20
CA LYS A 215 -2.32 -16.12 -7.37
C LYS A 215 -2.71 -14.88 -6.57
N LEU A 216 -2.94 -13.77 -7.27
CA LEU A 216 -3.32 -12.48 -6.68
C LEU A 216 -4.72 -12.59 -6.06
N LYS A 217 -4.93 -11.87 -4.96
CA LYS A 217 -6.27 -11.73 -4.37
C LYS A 217 -7.10 -10.76 -5.20
N THR A 218 -8.43 -10.82 -5.06
CA THR A 218 -9.36 -9.92 -5.77
C THR A 218 -8.99 -8.44 -5.61
N GLU A 219 -8.68 -7.99 -4.39
CA GLU A 219 -8.27 -6.62 -4.10
C GLU A 219 -6.97 -6.22 -4.84
N ASP A 220 -6.03 -7.15 -4.99
CA ASP A 220 -4.77 -6.89 -5.70
C ASP A 220 -4.99 -6.85 -7.22
N CYS A 221 -5.89 -7.70 -7.74
CA CYS A 221 -6.33 -7.66 -9.13
C CYS A 221 -7.04 -6.34 -9.47
N GLU A 222 -7.81 -5.78 -8.54
CA GLU A 222 -8.45 -4.46 -8.68
C GLU A 222 -7.42 -3.34 -8.76
N ILE A 223 -6.44 -3.31 -7.85
CA ILE A 223 -5.34 -2.33 -7.89
C ILE A 223 -4.57 -2.44 -9.22
N LEU A 224 -4.27 -3.66 -9.65
CA LEU A 224 -3.56 -3.92 -10.90
C LEU A 224 -4.37 -3.45 -12.13
N ARG A 225 -5.69 -3.72 -12.14
CA ARG A 225 -6.61 -3.26 -13.18
C ARG A 225 -6.65 -1.73 -13.24
N GLU A 226 -6.74 -1.06 -12.10
CA GLU A 226 -6.71 0.41 -12.03
C GLU A 226 -5.38 0.97 -12.57
N LEU A 227 -4.24 0.37 -12.22
CA LEU A 227 -2.93 0.76 -12.72
C LEU A 227 -2.87 0.68 -14.25
N ALA A 228 -3.32 -0.44 -14.83
CA ALA A 228 -3.35 -0.66 -16.26
C ALA A 228 -4.31 0.32 -16.97
N GLN A 229 -5.52 0.51 -16.44
CA GLN A 229 -6.52 1.43 -16.99
C GLN A 229 -6.06 2.89 -16.98
N GLU A 230 -5.54 3.37 -15.85
CA GLU A 230 -5.07 4.75 -15.72
C GLU A 230 -3.92 5.04 -16.68
N ARG A 231 -3.05 4.05 -16.93
CA ARG A 231 -1.98 4.17 -17.91
C ARG A 231 -2.46 4.11 -19.35
N ALA A 232 -3.40 3.22 -19.66
CA ALA A 232 -3.97 3.09 -20.99
C ALA A 232 -4.78 4.33 -21.42
N THR A 233 -5.55 4.93 -20.51
CA THR A 233 -6.48 6.04 -20.78
C THR A 233 -5.90 7.21 -21.61
N PRO A 234 -4.72 7.78 -21.29
CA PRO A 234 -4.14 8.87 -22.07
C PRO A 234 -3.51 8.42 -23.41
N ILE A 235 -3.15 7.15 -23.53
CA ILE A 235 -2.45 6.61 -24.72
C ILE A 235 -3.48 6.11 -25.74
N ASP A 236 -4.45 5.34 -25.27
CA ASP A 236 -5.44 4.67 -26.08
C ASP A 236 -6.73 4.39 -25.31
N LYS A 237 -7.75 5.20 -25.60
CA LYS A 237 -9.07 5.06 -24.96
C LYS A 237 -9.80 3.80 -25.40
N ASP A 238 -9.43 3.21 -26.53
CA ASP A 238 -10.11 2.03 -27.07
C ASP A 238 -9.70 0.76 -26.30
N LEU A 239 -8.67 0.84 -25.44
CA LEU A 239 -8.33 -0.24 -24.50
C LEU A 239 -9.14 -0.23 -23.21
N ILE A 240 -9.77 0.88 -22.82
CA ILE A 240 -10.49 0.99 -21.55
C ILE A 240 -11.56 -0.10 -21.38
N PRO A 241 -12.39 -0.43 -22.41
CA PRO A 241 -13.38 -1.50 -22.28
C PRO A 241 -12.78 -2.86 -21.93
N TRP A 242 -11.57 -3.18 -22.40
CA TRP A 242 -10.92 -4.47 -22.13
C TRP A 242 -10.69 -4.72 -20.64
N PHE A 243 -10.42 -3.65 -19.89
CA PHE A 243 -10.17 -3.76 -18.46
C PHE A 243 -11.44 -3.73 -17.62
N GLN A 244 -12.62 -3.50 -18.21
CA GLN A 244 -13.91 -3.55 -17.52
C GLN A 244 -14.45 -4.98 -17.43
N GLU A 245 -14.04 -5.84 -18.36
CA GLU A 245 -14.44 -7.24 -18.39
C GLU A 245 -13.72 -8.08 -17.32
N GLU A 246 -14.32 -9.22 -17.01
CA GLU A 246 -13.68 -10.21 -16.14
C GLU A 246 -12.44 -10.79 -16.82
N PRO A 247 -11.28 -10.88 -16.14
CA PRO A 247 -10.04 -11.34 -16.77
C PRO A 247 -10.18 -12.69 -17.45
N VAL A 248 -10.94 -13.62 -16.83
CA VAL A 248 -11.20 -14.98 -17.33
C VAL A 248 -11.95 -14.94 -18.67
N GLU A 249 -12.96 -14.08 -18.78
CA GLU A 249 -13.74 -13.94 -20.01
C GLU A 249 -12.87 -13.34 -21.12
N LEU A 250 -12.05 -12.35 -20.78
CA LEU A 250 -11.12 -11.73 -21.71
C LEU A 250 -10.05 -12.69 -22.25
N ALA A 251 -9.48 -13.51 -21.35
CA ALA A 251 -8.51 -14.52 -21.71
C ALA A 251 -9.12 -15.63 -22.57
N THR A 252 -10.34 -16.07 -22.21
CA THR A 252 -11.11 -17.05 -22.98
C THR A 252 -11.40 -16.52 -24.38
N PHE A 253 -11.82 -15.25 -24.48
CA PHE A 253 -12.02 -14.59 -25.76
C PHE A 253 -10.76 -14.60 -26.62
N LEU A 254 -9.63 -14.14 -26.08
CA LEU A 254 -8.36 -14.05 -26.81
C LEU A 254 -7.89 -15.42 -27.32
N TYR A 255 -8.03 -16.47 -26.50
CA TYR A 255 -7.67 -17.83 -26.89
C TYR A 255 -8.58 -18.41 -27.97
N CYS A 256 -9.90 -18.30 -27.79
CA CYS A 256 -10.85 -18.75 -28.79
C CYS A 256 -10.66 -18.01 -30.11
N PHE A 257 -10.35 -16.71 -30.04
CA PHE A 257 -10.03 -15.89 -31.21
C PHE A 257 -8.78 -16.38 -31.94
N ASP A 258 -7.69 -16.63 -31.21
CA ASP A 258 -6.44 -17.16 -31.77
C ASP A 258 -6.66 -18.52 -32.45
N ILE A 259 -7.40 -19.43 -31.82
CA ILE A 259 -7.78 -20.71 -32.43
C ILE A 259 -8.54 -20.50 -33.75
N LEU A 260 -9.61 -19.71 -33.74
CA LEU A 260 -10.41 -19.46 -34.94
C LEU A 260 -9.57 -18.81 -36.06
N LYS A 261 -8.64 -17.94 -35.71
CA LYS A 261 -7.69 -17.33 -36.65
C LYS A 261 -6.74 -18.38 -37.25
N ARG A 262 -6.17 -19.27 -36.43
CA ARG A 262 -5.30 -20.37 -36.90
C ARG A 262 -6.01 -21.30 -37.88
N TYR A 263 -7.30 -21.55 -37.66
CA TYR A 263 -8.15 -22.34 -38.57
C TYR A 263 -8.77 -21.54 -39.72
N GLN A 264 -8.37 -20.27 -39.91
CA GLN A 264 -8.84 -19.39 -40.98
C GLN A 264 -10.37 -19.26 -41.05
N VAL A 265 -11.04 -19.29 -39.90
CA VAL A 265 -12.49 -19.12 -39.83
C VAL A 265 -12.86 -17.71 -40.29
N VAL A 266 -13.85 -17.62 -41.17
CA VAL A 266 -14.32 -16.34 -41.70
C VAL A 266 -15.05 -15.55 -40.60
N ASN A 267 -14.62 -14.29 -40.40
CA ASN A 267 -15.15 -13.38 -39.38
C ASN A 267 -15.18 -13.98 -37.96
N PRO A 268 -14.01 -14.32 -37.34
CA PRO A 268 -13.95 -14.97 -36.03
C PRO A 268 -14.74 -14.24 -34.93
N PHE A 269 -14.72 -12.91 -34.96
CA PHE A 269 -15.51 -12.06 -34.06
C PHE A 269 -17.02 -12.37 -34.08
N ILE A 270 -17.61 -12.45 -35.28
CA ILE A 270 -19.05 -12.70 -35.44
C ILE A 270 -19.38 -14.11 -34.94
N GLN A 271 -18.48 -15.07 -35.21
CA GLN A 271 -18.66 -16.44 -34.76
C GLN A 271 -18.60 -16.54 -33.24
N LEU A 272 -17.64 -15.89 -32.57
CA LEU A 272 -17.55 -15.89 -31.11
C LEU A 272 -18.77 -15.25 -30.43
N ASN A 273 -19.22 -14.11 -30.95
CA ASN A 273 -20.45 -13.46 -30.49
C ASN A 273 -21.68 -14.37 -30.69
N GLY A 274 -21.78 -15.01 -31.87
CA GLY A 274 -22.91 -15.89 -32.20
C GLY A 274 -22.93 -17.20 -31.40
N LEU A 275 -21.78 -17.63 -30.87
CA LEU A 275 -21.66 -18.84 -30.06
C LEU A 275 -22.05 -18.62 -28.59
N GLY A 276 -22.24 -17.37 -28.15
CA GLY A 276 -22.55 -17.06 -26.75
C GLY A 276 -21.49 -17.54 -25.76
N ILE A 277 -20.23 -17.65 -26.21
CA ILE A 277 -19.09 -18.10 -25.40
C ILE A 277 -18.64 -17.01 -24.42
N LEU A 278 -19.01 -15.76 -24.69
CA LEU A 278 -18.70 -14.60 -23.87
C LEU A 278 -19.99 -14.12 -23.21
N ASP A 279 -19.93 -13.88 -21.91
CA ASP A 279 -21.05 -13.31 -21.15
C ASP A 279 -21.20 -11.80 -21.38
N PHE A 280 -20.18 -11.16 -21.98
CA PHE A 280 -20.21 -9.75 -22.37
C PHE A 280 -20.47 -9.55 -23.88
N VAL A 281 -21.25 -8.52 -24.20
CA VAL A 281 -21.55 -8.14 -25.58
C VAL A 281 -20.39 -7.32 -26.12
N LEU A 282 -19.65 -7.88 -27.08
CA LEU A 282 -18.75 -7.10 -27.93
C LEU A 282 -19.62 -6.16 -28.81
N ASP A 283 -19.98 -4.99 -28.28
CA ASP A 283 -20.75 -4.00 -29.02
C ASP A 283 -19.99 -3.60 -30.30
N PHE A 284 -20.69 -3.36 -31.40
CA PHE A 284 -20.10 -3.26 -32.76
C PHE A 284 -19.12 -2.09 -32.93
N ASP A 285 -19.06 -1.15 -31.97
CA ASP A 285 -18.03 -0.12 -31.89
C ASP A 285 -16.64 -0.69 -31.48
N THR A 286 -16.57 -1.99 -31.21
CA THR A 286 -15.36 -2.85 -31.15
C THR A 286 -14.58 -2.94 -32.46
N SER A 287 -14.98 -2.24 -33.53
CA SER A 287 -14.16 -2.02 -34.72
C SER A 287 -12.74 -1.50 -34.38
N LYS A 288 -12.61 -0.80 -33.26
CA LYS A 288 -11.34 -0.32 -32.70
C LYS A 288 -10.59 -1.40 -31.89
N LEU A 289 -11.33 -2.24 -31.16
CA LEU A 289 -10.81 -3.45 -30.50
C LEU A 289 -10.22 -4.43 -31.53
N ARG A 290 -10.88 -4.60 -32.67
CA ARG A 290 -10.47 -5.47 -33.79
C ARG A 290 -9.08 -5.15 -34.34
N ASN A 291 -8.69 -3.88 -34.36
CA ASN A 291 -7.41 -3.46 -34.95
C ASN A 291 -6.21 -3.80 -34.07
N LYS A 292 -6.42 -4.11 -32.79
CA LYS A 292 -5.36 -4.34 -31.79
C LYS A 292 -5.25 -5.79 -31.33
N ILE A 293 -6.26 -6.62 -31.62
CA ILE A 293 -6.23 -8.04 -31.23
C ILE A 293 -4.99 -8.72 -31.77
N ASP A 294 -4.61 -8.45 -33.01
CA ASP A 294 -3.45 -9.09 -33.62
C ASP A 294 -2.15 -8.71 -32.93
N GLU A 295 -2.03 -7.46 -32.49
CA GLU A 295 -0.90 -6.95 -31.72
C GLU A 295 -0.87 -7.60 -30.34
N VAL A 296 -1.99 -7.58 -29.60
CA VAL A 296 -2.13 -8.22 -28.28
C VAL A 296 -1.82 -9.71 -28.35
N LEU A 297 -2.38 -10.43 -29.33
CA LEU A 297 -2.11 -11.85 -29.52
C LEU A 297 -0.66 -12.13 -29.88
N SER A 298 0.00 -11.23 -30.62
CA SER A 298 1.44 -11.39 -30.91
C SER A 298 2.29 -11.29 -29.64
N HIS A 299 1.95 -10.39 -28.71
CA HIS A 299 2.60 -10.26 -27.41
C HIS A 299 2.29 -11.46 -26.51
N ILE A 300 1.04 -11.93 -26.48
CA ILE A 300 0.63 -13.12 -25.70
C ILE A 300 1.29 -14.40 -26.25
N ALA A 301 1.36 -14.56 -27.57
CA ALA A 301 2.00 -15.74 -28.19
C ALA A 301 3.51 -15.79 -27.93
N ALA A 302 4.17 -14.64 -27.76
CA ALA A 302 5.55 -14.56 -27.31
C ALA A 302 5.72 -14.93 -25.82
N SER A 303 4.62 -14.90 -25.05
CA SER A 303 4.56 -15.18 -23.61
C SER A 303 4.05 -16.62 -23.39
N GLN A 304 4.92 -17.62 -23.60
CA GLN A 304 4.57 -19.06 -23.51
C GLN A 304 3.91 -19.45 -22.16
N ASP A 305 4.28 -18.77 -21.08
CA ASP A 305 3.76 -19.03 -19.73
C ASP A 305 2.29 -18.61 -19.55
N LEU A 306 1.83 -17.57 -20.28
CA LEU A 306 0.48 -17.04 -20.10
C LEU A 306 -0.59 -18.03 -20.58
N LEU A 307 -0.40 -18.61 -21.77
CA LEU A 307 -1.35 -19.60 -22.29
C LEU A 307 -1.37 -20.89 -21.46
N ALA A 308 -0.23 -21.29 -20.90
CA ALA A 308 -0.16 -22.44 -20.00
C ALA A 308 -0.92 -22.18 -18.68
N ASN A 309 -0.85 -20.95 -18.14
CA ASN A 309 -1.48 -20.59 -16.87
C ASN A 309 -2.99 -20.27 -17.00
N ILE A 310 -3.47 -19.89 -18.18
CA ILE A 310 -4.91 -19.67 -18.43
C ILE A 310 -5.66 -21.00 -18.61
N PHE A 311 -5.03 -22.00 -19.26
CA PHE A 311 -5.70 -23.24 -19.72
C PHE A 311 -5.20 -24.55 -19.09
N GLY A 312 -4.22 -24.49 -18.18
CA GLY A 312 -3.69 -25.64 -17.43
C GLY A 312 -4.36 -25.83 -16.08
#